data_AF-A0A8H6F3G8-F1
#
_entry.id   AF-A0A8H6F3G8-F1
#
_cell.length_a   1.000
_cell.length_b   1.000
_cell.length_c   1.000
_cell.angle_alpha   90.00
_cell.angle_beta   90.00
_cell.angle_gamma   90.00
#
_symmetry.space_group_name_H-M   'P 1'
#
loop_
_entity.id
_entity.type
_entity.pdbx_description
1 polymer ?
#
loop_
_entity_poly.entity_id
_entity_poly.type
_entity_poly.pdbx_seq_one_letter_code
_entity_poly.pdbx_strand_id
1 'polypeptide(L)'
;MVSKSTKERIENEDEVELGPSDPVVPLEQTHSNDHIINSWSKRQLYQFLFEEKIYPDVDEELNTIKKQVIEIYEFKKQQGTLDKKYI
;
A
#
# COMPACT_ATOMS: atom_id res chain seq x y z
N MET A 1 -2.61 7.66 58.71
CA MET A 1 -2.62 7.85 57.25
C MET A 1 -1.25 7.48 56.70
N VAL A 2 -1.07 6.26 56.21
CA VAL A 2 0.03 5.77 55.34
C VAL A 2 -0.52 4.45 54.76
N SER A 3 -1.19 4.48 53.61
CA SER A 3 -0.69 4.29 52.24
C SER A 3 -0.39 2.83 51.88
N LYS A 4 -1.05 2.43 50.78
CA LYS A 4 -1.20 1.11 50.19
C LYS A 4 0.14 0.51 49.74
N SER A 5 0.36 -0.79 49.97
CA SER A 5 1.34 -1.57 49.22
C SER A 5 0.65 -2.74 48.54
N THR A 6 0.51 -2.58 47.23
CA THR A 6 -0.05 -3.56 46.30
C THR A 6 0.98 -4.66 46.05
N LYS A 7 0.46 -5.88 46.03
CA LYS A 7 1.10 -7.16 45.79
C LYS A 7 1.96 -7.18 44.51
N GLU A 8 3.21 -7.58 44.69
CA GLU A 8 4.21 -7.91 43.68
C GLU A 8 3.99 -9.34 43.13
N ARG A 9 4.54 -9.58 41.92
CA ARG A 9 4.88 -10.86 41.26
C ARG A 9 4.01 -11.30 40.08
N ILE A 10 4.64 -11.29 38.90
CA ILE A 10 4.88 -12.38 37.92
C ILE A 10 5.79 -11.72 36.85
N GLU A 11 7.12 -11.87 36.93
CA GLU A 11 7.97 -12.88 36.22
C GLU A 11 7.72 -12.87 34.70
N ASN A 12 8.59 -12.18 33.93
CA ASN A 12 9.53 -12.70 32.89
C ASN A 12 8.82 -13.68 31.91
N GLU A 13 8.86 -13.57 30.58
CA GLU A 13 9.96 -13.78 29.61
C GLU A 13 9.26 -13.52 28.24
N ASP A 14 9.73 -12.66 27.34
CA ASP A 14 10.43 -13.09 26.12
C ASP A 14 11.01 -11.85 25.44
N GLU A 15 12.32 -11.90 25.26
CA GLU A 15 13.13 -10.94 24.53
C GLU A 15 12.89 -11.17 23.02
N VAL A 16 12.15 -10.27 22.37
CA VAL A 16 12.22 -10.11 20.92
C VAL A 16 12.76 -8.72 20.63
N GLU A 17 14.09 -8.66 20.48
CA GLU A 17 14.81 -7.58 19.84
C GLU A 17 14.38 -7.52 18.37
N LEU A 18 13.23 -6.91 18.10
CA LEU A 18 12.90 -6.42 16.78
C LEU A 18 13.52 -5.03 16.71
N GLY A 19 14.61 -4.91 15.94
CA GLY A 19 15.23 -3.64 15.55
C GLY A 19 14.18 -2.63 15.05
N PRO A 20 14.53 -1.34 14.90
CA PRO A 20 13.54 -0.29 14.65
C PRO A 20 12.66 -0.72 13.48
N SER A 21 11.44 -1.13 13.82
CA SER A 21 10.44 -1.50 12.86
C SER A 21 10.11 -0.18 12.20
N ASP A 22 10.76 0.08 11.06
CA ASP A 22 10.39 1.18 10.18
C ASP A 22 8.87 1.15 10.13
N PRO A 23 8.19 2.23 10.56
CA PRO A 23 6.75 2.25 10.48
C PRO A 23 6.44 1.93 9.02
N VAL A 24 5.74 0.83 8.76
CA VAL A 24 5.11 0.58 7.48
C VAL A 24 4.17 1.75 7.32
N VAL A 25 4.67 2.79 6.66
CA VAL A 25 3.97 4.04 6.43
C VAL A 25 2.67 3.60 5.77
N PRO A 26 1.50 3.90 6.35
CA PRO A 26 0.27 3.79 5.60
C PRO A 26 0.50 4.64 4.36
N LEU A 27 0.68 4.00 3.21
CA LEU A 27 0.96 4.66 1.95
C LEU A 27 -0.10 5.74 1.81
N GLU A 28 0.37 6.96 1.98
CA GLU A 28 -0.46 8.15 2.06
C GLU A 28 -1.41 8.11 0.86
N GLN A 29 -2.69 7.84 1.13
CA GLN A 29 -3.76 7.82 0.13
C GLN A 29 -4.05 9.24 -0.41
N THR A 30 -3.15 10.20 -0.18
CA THR A 30 -3.44 11.63 -0.14
C THR A 30 -3.37 12.33 -1.49
N HIS A 31 -3.01 11.65 -2.58
CA HIS A 31 -2.97 12.27 -3.91
C HIS A 31 -3.78 11.53 -4.97
N SER A 32 -4.91 10.93 -4.57
CA SER A 32 -5.83 10.24 -5.49
C SER A 32 -6.39 11.13 -6.61
N ASN A 33 -6.27 12.46 -6.54
CA ASN A 33 -6.69 13.37 -7.61
C ASN A 33 -5.56 13.74 -8.59
N ASP A 34 -4.31 13.88 -8.13
CA ASP A 34 -3.16 14.31 -8.95
C ASP A 34 -2.32 13.17 -9.52
N HIS A 35 -2.74 11.92 -9.33
CA HIS A 35 -1.97 10.79 -9.83
C HIS A 35 -1.94 10.78 -11.37
N ILE A 36 -0.76 10.51 -11.97
CA ILE A 36 -0.59 10.38 -13.43
C ILE A 36 -1.59 9.41 -14.08
N ILE A 37 -2.06 8.40 -13.33
CA ILE A 37 -3.07 7.43 -13.79
C ILE A 37 -4.44 8.07 -14.02
N ASN A 38 -4.75 9.19 -13.36
CA ASN A 38 -6.00 9.90 -13.60
C ASN A 38 -6.04 10.59 -14.97
N SER A 39 -4.88 10.95 -15.53
CA SER A 39 -4.77 11.53 -16.87
C SER A 39 -4.74 10.46 -17.97
N TRP A 40 -4.58 9.19 -17.61
CA TRP A 40 -4.56 8.09 -18.57
C TRP A 40 -5.95 7.84 -19.16
N SER A 41 -5.97 7.60 -20.46
CA SER A 41 -7.16 7.13 -21.17
C SER A 41 -7.56 5.73 -20.69
N LYS A 42 -8.84 5.38 -20.84
CA LYS A 42 -9.33 4.01 -20.57
C LYS A 42 -8.45 2.96 -21.25
N ARG A 43 -8.06 3.18 -22.51
CA ARG A 43 -7.18 2.25 -23.24
C ARG A 43 -5.83 2.02 -22.54
N GLN A 44 -5.21 3.07 -22.00
CA GLN A 44 -3.93 2.96 -21.29
C GLN A 44 -4.06 2.21 -19.96
N LEU A 45 -5.16 2.43 -19.22
CA LEU A 45 -5.44 1.69 -17.98
C LEU A 45 -5.53 0.19 -18.24
N TYR A 46 -6.34 -0.21 -19.22
CA TYR A 46 -6.50 -1.63 -19.55
C TYR A 46 -5.25 -2.23 -20.21
N GLN A 47 -4.50 -1.45 -20.99
CA GLN A 47 -3.21 -1.87 -21.53
C GLN A 47 -2.21 -2.18 -20.41
N PHE A 48 -2.13 -1.32 -19.39
CA PHE A 48 -1.27 -1.54 -18.23
C PHE A 48 -1.68 -2.82 -17.49
N LEU A 49 -2.98 -2.99 -17.19
CA LEU A 49 -3.47 -4.22 -16.54
C LEU A 49 -3.20 -5.47 -17.37
N PHE A 50 -3.36 -5.40 -18.69
CA PHE A 50 -3.09 -6.53 -19.59
C PHE A 50 -1.63 -6.99 -19.54
N GLU A 51 -0.69 -6.04 -19.45
CA GLU A 51 0.73 -6.35 -19.32
C GLU A 51 1.05 -7.03 -17.99
N GLU A 52 0.36 -6.60 -16.93
CA GLU A 52 0.41 -7.21 -15.60
C GLU A 52 -0.40 -8.52 -15.50
N LYS A 53 -0.99 -8.99 -16.60
CA LYS A 53 -1.85 -10.19 -16.65
C LYS A 53 -3.08 -10.11 -15.74
N ILE A 54 -3.58 -8.89 -15.53
CA ILE A 54 -4.79 -8.60 -14.78
C ILE A 54 -5.90 -8.27 -15.77
N TYR A 55 -7.03 -8.96 -15.61
CA TYR A 55 -8.18 -8.86 -16.50
C TYR A 55 -9.40 -8.45 -15.66
N PRO A 56 -9.71 -7.14 -15.60
CA PRO A 56 -10.89 -6.66 -14.90
C PRO A 56 -12.17 -7.15 -15.58
N ASP A 57 -13.26 -7.20 -14.81
CA ASP A 57 -14.56 -7.60 -15.34
C ASP A 57 -15.08 -6.58 -16.36
N VAL A 58 -15.96 -7.04 -17.27
CA VAL A 58 -16.54 -6.18 -18.32
C VAL A 58 -17.31 -4.99 -17.72
N ASP A 59 -17.94 -5.24 -16.58
CA ASP A 59 -18.82 -4.30 -15.88
C ASP A 59 -18.08 -3.53 -14.78
N GLU A 60 -16.76 -3.73 -14.64
CA GLU A 60 -15.99 -3.13 -13.57
C GLU A 60 -15.91 -1.61 -13.73
N GLU A 61 -16.15 -0.91 -12.61
CA GLU A 61 -16.19 0.53 -12.60
C GLU A 61 -14.80 1.11 -12.91
N LEU A 62 -14.75 2.14 -13.76
CA LEU A 62 -13.51 2.80 -14.13
C LEU A 62 -12.73 3.32 -12.90
N ASN A 63 -13.43 3.73 -11.84
CA ASN A 63 -12.81 4.16 -10.59
C ASN A 63 -12.08 3.01 -9.88
N THR A 64 -12.63 1.80 -9.91
CA THR A 64 -12.00 0.61 -9.33
C THR A 64 -10.75 0.23 -10.13
N ILE A 65 -10.86 0.24 -11.45
CA ILE A 65 -9.73 0.00 -12.37
C ILE A 65 -8.60 1.01 -12.11
N LYS A 66 -8.93 2.29 -11.98
CA LYS A 66 -7.93 3.33 -11.66
C LYS A 66 -7.23 3.07 -10.33
N LYS A 67 -7.98 2.70 -9.28
CA LYS A 67 -7.40 2.35 -7.97
C LYS A 67 -6.43 1.18 -8.07
N GLN A 68 -6.82 0.10 -8.75
CA GLN A 68 -5.96 -1.06 -8.97
C GLN A 68 -4.69 -0.66 -9.72
N VAL A 69 -4.82 0.09 -10.82
CA VAL A 69 -3.67 0.56 -11.60
C VAL A 69 -2.74 1.43 -10.76
N ILE A 70 -3.27 2.32 -9.92
CA ILE A 70 -2.48 3.15 -8.99
C ILE A 70 -1.69 2.27 -8.01
N GLU A 71 -2.34 1.29 -7.40
CA GLU A 71 -1.71 0.38 -6.43
C GLU A 71 -0.56 -0.39 -7.07
N ILE A 72 -0.79 -0.97 -8.25
CA ILE A 72 0.25 -1.72 -8.97
C ILE A 72 1.37 -0.79 -9.44
N TYR A 73 1.02 0.40 -9.94
CA TYR A 73 2.00 1.39 -10.40
C TYR A 73 2.96 1.80 -9.28
N GLU A 74 2.43 2.19 -8.12
CA GLU A 74 3.24 2.59 -6.97
C GLU A 74 4.02 1.41 -6.40
N PHE A 75 3.42 0.20 -6.36
CA PHE A 75 4.13 -1.02 -5.97
C PHE A 75 5.34 -1.28 -6.88
N LYS A 76 5.18 -1.23 -8.20
CA LYS A 76 6.28 -1.45 -9.15
C LYS A 76 7.33 -0.35 -9.10
N LYS A 77 6.91 0.89 -8.88
CA LYS A 77 7.81 2.04 -8.72
C LYS A 77 8.71 1.87 -7.50
N GLN A 78 8.16 1.38 -6.39
CA GLN A 78 8.92 1.07 -5.17
C GLN A 78 9.88 -0.11 -5.38
N GLN A 79 9.46 -1.14 -6.11
CA GLN A 79 10.27 -2.31 -6.43
C GLN A 79 11.28 -2.07 -7.57
N GLY A 80 11.24 -0.90 -8.24
CA GLY A 80 12.08 -0.60 -9.39
C GLY A 80 11.80 -1.45 -10.64
N THR A 81 10.66 -2.14 -10.68
CA THR A 81 10.23 -2.99 -11.80
C THR A 81 9.24 -2.29 -12.74
N LEU A 82 8.94 -1.01 -12.47
CA LEU A 82 8.08 -0.20 -13.32
C LEU A 82 8.75 0.00 -14.68
N ASP A 83 8.01 -0.31 -15.74
CA ASP A 83 8.51 -0.15 -17.10
C ASP A 83 8.70 1.34 -17.42
N LYS A 84 9.82 1.66 -18.08
CA LYS A 84 10.22 3.05 -18.38
C LYS A 84 9.21 3.79 -19.24
N LYS A 85 8.33 3.09 -19.98
CA LYS A 85 7.27 3.73 -20.75
C LYS A 85 6.17 4.39 -19.90
N TYR A 86 6.15 4.11 -18.59
CA TYR A 86 5.16 4.64 -17.66
C TYR A 86 5.74 5.64 -16.65
N ILE A 87 7.05 5.89 -16.70
CA ILE A 87 7.78 6.88 -15.88
C ILE A 87 7.74 8.23 -16.60
#